data_AF-A0A154MDA4-F1
#
_entry.id   AF-A0A154MDA4-F1
#
_cell.length_a   1.000
_cell.length_b   1.000
_cell.length_c   1.000
_cell.angle_alpha   90.00
_cell.angle_beta   90.00
_cell.angle_gamma   90.00
#
_symmetry.space_group_name_H-M   'P 1'
#
loop_
_entity.id
_entity.type
_entity.pdbx_description
1 polymer ?
#
loop_
_entity_poly.entity_id
_entity_poly.type
_entity_poly.pdbx_seq_one_letter_code
_entity_poly.pdbx_strand_id
1 'polypeptide(L)' 'MDVSYHDLRHTGQTLAASAGATLADLKKRLGHASAAASLRYLHAVEGRDKEVADQLSKLAAHGNAAKLPKTIIVKH' A
#
# COMPACT_ATOMS: atom_id res chain seq x y z
N MET A 1 2.05 25.84 15.89
CA MET A 1 1.16 25.07 15.01
C MET A 1 0.57 23.98 15.87
N ASP A 2 -0.74 23.94 16.03
CA ASP A 2 -1.41 22.90 16.80
C ASP A 2 -1.72 21.73 15.87
N VAL A 3 -1.34 20.52 16.29
CA VAL A 3 -1.57 19.29 15.50
C VAL A 3 -2.81 18.63 16.06
N SER A 4 -3.84 18.51 15.24
CA SER A 4 -5.08 17.87 15.67
C SER A 4 -4.99 16.34 15.51
N TYR A 5 -5.85 15.62 16.23
CA TYR A 5 -6.03 14.18 16.02
C TYR A 5 -6.40 13.82 14.58
N HIS A 6 -7.03 14.75 13.85
CA HIS A 6 -7.37 14.57 12.45
C HIS A 6 -6.11 14.48 11.57
N ASP A 7 -5.12 15.33 11.81
CA ASP A 7 -3.86 15.37 11.05
C ASP A 7 -3.02 14.11 11.29
N LEU A 8 -2.99 13.64 12.55
CA LEU A 8 -2.35 12.37 12.90
C LEU A 8 -3.06 11.18 12.23
N ARG A 9 -4.40 11.20 12.19
CA ARG A 9 -5.17 10.17 11.49
C ARG A 9 -4.86 10.17 9.99
N HIS A 10 -4.81 11.34 9.34
CA HIS A 10 -4.42 11.46 7.94
C HIS A 10 -3.01 10.90 7.69
N THR A 11 -2.04 11.32 8.50
CA THR A 11 -0.65 10.86 8.43
C THR A 11 -0.55 9.34 8.57
N GLY A 12 -1.26 8.77 9.54
CA GLY A 12 -1.29 7.32 9.78
C GLY A 12 -1.88 6.51 8.62
N GLN A 13 -2.80 7.07 7.83
CA GLN A 13 -3.34 6.39 6.64
C GLN A 13 -2.41 6.50 5.43
N THR A 14 -1.75 7.64 5.24
CA THR A 14 -0.72 7.80 4.20
C THR A 14 0.45 6.85 4.45
N LEU A 15 0.90 6.72 5.71
CA LEU A 15 1.94 5.77 6.10
C LEU A 15 1.50 4.31 5.90
N ALA A 16 0.26 3.97 6.23
CA ALA A 16 -0.29 2.63 5.99
C ALA A 16 -0.32 2.28 4.50
N ALA A 17 -0.81 3.20 3.67
CA ALA A 17 -0.78 3.05 2.22
C ALA A 17 0.67 2.84 1.76
N SER A 18 1.60 3.68 2.22
CA SER A 18 3.05 3.59 1.94
C SER A 18 3.69 2.29 2.41
N ALA A 19 3.14 1.61 3.41
CA ALA A 19 3.58 0.29 3.86
C ALA A 19 2.98 -0.86 3.03
N GLY A 20 2.08 -0.58 2.09
CA GLY A 20 1.44 -1.58 1.22
C GLY A 20 0.03 -1.99 1.64
N ALA A 21 -0.64 -1.22 2.51
CA ALA A 21 -2.03 -1.47 2.86
C ALA A 21 -2.93 -1.40 1.62
N THR A 22 -3.85 -2.36 1.49
CA THR A 22 -4.81 -2.40 0.38
C THR A 22 -5.97 -1.44 0.61
N LEU A 23 -6.80 -1.23 -0.41
CA LEU A 23 -8.05 -0.48 -0.28
C LEU A 23 -8.96 -1.04 0.84
N ALA A 24 -9.00 -2.36 1.00
CA ALA A 24 -9.80 -3.01 2.04
C ALA A 24 -9.24 -2.71 3.44
N ASP A 25 -7.92 -2.76 3.60
CA ASP A 25 -7.24 -2.46 4.87
C ASP A 25 -7.47 -1.00 5.28
N LEU A 26 -7.33 -0.07 4.33
CA LEU A 26 -7.56 1.36 4.56
C LEU A 26 -9.02 1.63 4.93
N LYS A 27 -10.00 1.02 4.24
CA LYS A 27 -11.42 1.13 4.59
C LYS A 27 -11.69 0.62 6.01
N LYS A 28 -11.11 -0.52 6.39
CA LYS A 28 -11.23 -1.08 7.75
C LYS A 28 -10.64 -0.13 8.80
N ARG A 29 -9.43 0.39 8.55
CA ARG A 29 -8.75 1.37 9.43
C ARG A 29 -9.48 2.70 9.53
N LEU A 30 -10.19 3.10 8.47
CA LEU A 30 -10.98 4.33 8.41
C LEU A 30 -12.40 4.16 8.99
N GLY A 31 -12.81 2.95 9.38
CA GLY A 31 -14.15 2.67 9.91
C GLY A 31 -15.22 2.62 8.84
N HIS A 32 -15.01 1.82 7.78
CA HIS A 32 -15.91 1.69 6.63
C HIS A 32 -16.12 3.00 5.86
N ALA A 33 -15.14 3.89 5.86
CA ALA A 33 -15.17 5.07 5.01
C ALA A 33 -15.35 4.69 3.54
N SER A 34 -15.86 5.64 2.75
CA SER A 34 -16.11 5.43 1.33
C SER A 34 -14.84 4.99 0.60
N ALA A 35 -15.02 4.26 -0.51
CA ALA A 35 -13.90 3.87 -1.37
C ALA A 35 -13.11 5.11 -1.84
N ALA A 36 -13.83 6.17 -2.23
CA ALA A 36 -13.24 7.45 -2.61
C ALA A 36 -12.37 8.07 -1.50
N ALA A 37 -12.78 7.96 -0.23
CA ALA A 37 -11.98 8.47 0.89
C ALA A 37 -10.68 7.70 1.11
N SER A 38 -10.70 6.40 0.83
CA SER A 38 -9.55 5.51 1.00
C SER A 38 -8.57 5.62 -0.17
N LEU A 39 -9.09 5.79 -1.40
CA LEU A 39 -8.28 5.99 -2.60
C LEU A 39 -7.35 7.20 -2.50
N ARG A 40 -7.78 8.29 -1.82
CA ARG A 40 -6.93 9.47 -1.58
C ARG A 40 -5.58 9.14 -0.93
N TYR A 41 -5.50 8.09 -0.11
CA TYR A 41 -4.25 7.68 0.52
C TYR A 41 -3.46 6.69 -0.33
N LEU A 42 -4.13 5.88 -1.17
CA LEU A 42 -3.46 5.03 -2.16
C LEU A 42 -2.81 5.86 -3.28
N HIS A 43 -3.38 7.01 -3.65
CA HIS A 43 -2.72 7.94 -4.59
C HIS A 43 -1.34 8.41 -4.08
N ALA A 44 -1.13 8.51 -2.77
CA ALA A 44 0.19 8.81 -2.20
C ALA A 44 1.25 7.71 -2.49
N VAL A 45 0.80 6.54 -2.93
CA VAL A 45 1.60 5.37 -3.26
C VAL A 45 1.82 5.23 -4.76
N GLU A 46 1.10 5.95 -5.63
CA GLU A 46 1.22 5.84 -7.10
C GLU A 46 2.62 6.15 -7.64
N GLY A 47 3.55 6.65 -6.81
CA GLY A 47 4.98 6.74 -7.15
C GLY A 47 5.80 5.44 -6.97
N ARG A 48 5.24 4.39 -6.35
CA ARG A 48 5.92 3.10 -6.13
C ARG A 48 5.80 2.12 -7.29
N ASP A 49 5.11 2.48 -8.36
CA ASP A 49 5.02 1.64 -9.56
C ASP A 49 6.41 1.28 -10.10
N LYS A 50 7.38 2.19 -9.97
CA LYS A 50 8.78 1.92 -10.29
C LYS A 50 9.40 0.83 -9.41
N GLU A 51 9.12 0.86 -8.11
CA GLU A 51 9.65 -0.14 -7.18
C GLU A 51 8.95 -1.50 -7.36
N VAL A 52 7.64 -1.50 -7.63
CA VAL A 52 6.90 -2.69 -8.04
C VAL A 52 7.47 -3.26 -9.34
N ALA A 53 7.70 -2.42 -10.35
CA ALA A 53 8.32 -2.81 -11.61
C ALA A 53 9.73 -3.38 -11.40
N ASP A 54 10.57 -2.75 -10.58
CA ASP A 54 11.92 -3.25 -10.24
C ASP A 54 11.87 -4.63 -9.55
N GLN A 55 10.91 -4.85 -8.64
CA GLN A 55 10.73 -6.15 -8.00
C GLN A 55 10.22 -7.21 -8.99
N LEU A 56 9.29 -6.85 -9.87
CA LEU A 56 8.82 -7.72 -10.96
C LEU A 56 9.94 -8.05 -11.94
N SER A 57 10.80 -7.09 -12.30
CA SER A 57 11.99 -7.29 -13.13
C SER A 57 13.00 -8.23 -12.48
N LYS A 58 13.23 -8.10 -11.16
CA LYS A 58 14.08 -9.04 -10.40
C LYS A 58 13.50 -10.46 -10.41
N LEU A 59 12.20 -10.60 -10.18
CA LEU A 59 11.50 -11.89 -10.23
C LEU A 59 11.57 -12.53 -11.62
N ALA A 60 11.41 -11.73 -12.69
CA ALA A 60 11.52 -12.18 -14.07
C ALA A 60 12.97 -12.56 -14.46
N ALA A 61 13.98 -11.84 -13.97
CA ALA A 61 15.39 -12.12 -14.21
C ALA A 61 15.84 -13.48 -13.64
N HIS A 62 15.14 -14.01 -12.63
CA HIS A 62 15.38 -15.34 -12.07
C HIS A 62 14.84 -16.51 -12.94
N GLY A 63 14.25 -16.23 -14.10
CA GLY A 63 14.23 -17.16 -15.23
C GLY A 63 13.48 -18.48 -15.06
N ASN A 64 12.61 -18.62 -14.05
CA ASN A 64 11.66 -19.73 -13.98
C ASN A 64 10.40 -19.35 -13.20
N ALA A 65 9.32 -19.03 -13.91
CA ALA A 65 8.02 -18.70 -13.33
C ALA A 65 7.43 -19.84 -12.46
N ALA A 66 7.89 -21.10 -12.64
CA ALA A 66 7.49 -22.22 -11.79
C ALA A 66 8.14 -22.19 -10.38
N LYS A 67 9.15 -21.34 -10.15
CA LYS A 67 9.78 -21.11 -8.84
C LYS A 67 9.22 -19.90 -8.10
N LEU A 68 8.24 -19.19 -8.69
CA LEU A 68 7.57 -18.09 -7.99
C LEU A 68 6.84 -18.65 -6.77
N PRO A 69 6.94 -17.99 -5.60
CA PRO A 69 6.16 -18.38 -4.44
C PRO A 69 4.68 -18.28 -4.81
N LYS A 70 3.91 -19.37 -4.59
CA LYS A 70 2.47 -19.42 -4.86
C LYS A 70 1.67 -18.34 -4.11
N THR A 71 2.27 -17.74 -3.10
CA THR A 71 1.71 -16.66 -2.30
C THR A 71 2.82 -15.65 -1.98
N ILE A 72 2.61 -14.38 -2.36
CA ILE A 72 3.41 -13.26 -1.84
C ILE A 72 2.93 -13.04 -0.40
N ILE A 73 3.66 -13.58 0.57
CA ILE A 73 3.37 -13.34 1.99
C ILE A 73 3.96 -11.98 2.35
N VAL A 74 3.12 -10.96 2.35
CA VAL A 74 3.47 -9.68 2.97
C VAL A 74 3.47 -9.91 4.47
N LYS A 75 4.66 -9.91 5.07
CA LYS A 75 4.82 -10.07 6.52
C LYS A 75 4.29 -8.79 7.19
N HIS A 76 3.22 -8.94 7.97
CA HIS A 76 2.59 -7.89 8.77
C HIS A 76 3.55 -7.29 9.80
#